data_AF-A0A970L488-F1
#
_entry.id   AF-A0A970L488-F1
#
_cell.length_a   1.000
_cell.length_b   1.000
_cell.length_c   1.000
_cell.angle_alpha   90.00
_cell.angle_beta   90.00
_cell.angle_gamma   90.00
#
_symmetry.space_group_name_H-M   'P 1'
#
loop_
_entity.id
_entity.type
_entity.pdbx_description
1 polymer ?
#
loop_
_entity_poly.entity_id
_entity_poly.type
_entity_poly.pdbx_seq_one_letter_code
_entity_poly.pdbx_strand_id
1 'polypeptide(L)'
;MTYQYINPEYLDSVSAGDTGIVKELVDMFRSQIKETQNEMKFLLNKKDYNSLGLLAHKAKSSVLIMGMKDLGSLLKTFELQAREGLESHKYESYINRFTHETSEAVKELEDLVNKRLIKNE
;
A
#
# COMPACT_ATOMS: atom_id res chain seq x y z
N MET A 1 -5.19 -18.82 7.57
CA MET A 1 -5.39 -17.36 7.43
C MET A 1 -6.12 -17.11 6.13
N THR A 2 -7.13 -16.24 6.15
CA THR A 2 -7.81 -15.78 4.94
C THR A 2 -7.21 -14.43 4.59
N TYR A 3 -6.79 -14.23 3.34
CA TYR A 3 -6.24 -12.96 2.87
C TYR A 3 -7.40 -12.03 2.47
N GLN A 4 -7.49 -10.87 3.09
CA GLN A 4 -8.56 -9.89 2.88
C GLN A 4 -8.09 -8.67 2.10
N TYR A 5 -6.83 -8.27 2.26
CA TYR A 5 -6.30 -7.04 1.68
C TYR A 5 -5.45 -7.30 0.44
N ILE A 6 -4.69 -8.40 0.44
CA ILE A 6 -3.81 -8.76 -0.68
C ILE A 6 -4.47 -9.76 -1.63
N ASN A 7 -3.92 -9.86 -2.84
CA ASN A 7 -4.27 -10.91 -3.78
C ASN A 7 -3.05 -11.80 -4.08
N PRO A 8 -2.95 -12.99 -3.46
CA PRO A 8 -1.84 -13.91 -3.69
C PRO A 8 -1.75 -14.43 -5.14
N GLU A 9 -2.89 -14.66 -5.80
CA GLU A 9 -2.91 -15.12 -7.20
C GLU A 9 -2.35 -14.06 -8.14
N TYR A 10 -2.66 -12.79 -7.86
CA TYR A 10 -2.07 -11.67 -8.58
C TYR A 10 -0.57 -11.55 -8.29
N LEU A 11 -0.15 -11.72 -7.03
CA LEU A 11 1.27 -11.76 -6.67
C LEU A 11 2.02 -12.86 -7.41
N ASP A 12 1.43 -14.05 -7.53
CA ASP A 12 1.99 -15.14 -8.32
C ASP A 12 2.08 -14.80 -9.80
N SER A 13 1.10 -14.08 -10.34
CA SER A 13 1.14 -13.65 -11.74
C SER A 13 2.28 -12.65 -12.01
N VAL A 14 2.56 -11.74 -11.07
CA VAL A 14 3.65 -10.74 -11.22
C VAL A 14 5.02 -11.31 -10.88
N SER A 15 5.09 -12.35 -10.05
CA SER A 15 6.34 -13.01 -9.67
C SER A 15 6.64 -14.28 -10.48
N ALA A 16 5.79 -14.64 -11.44
CA ALA A 16 5.82 -15.93 -12.13
C ALA A 16 5.85 -17.15 -11.17
N GLY A 17 5.23 -17.01 -9.99
CA GLY A 17 5.23 -18.02 -8.92
C GLY A 17 6.53 -18.13 -8.13
N ASP A 18 7.55 -17.32 -8.43
CA ASP A 18 8.84 -17.36 -7.74
C ASP A 18 8.73 -16.76 -6.32
N THR A 19 9.09 -17.57 -5.32
CA THR A 19 8.99 -17.17 -3.90
C THR A 19 10.06 -16.13 -3.52
N GLY A 20 11.23 -16.16 -4.14
CA GLY A 20 12.27 -15.15 -3.97
C GLY A 20 11.81 -13.78 -4.46
N ILE A 21 11.21 -13.73 -5.65
CA ILE A 21 10.64 -12.48 -6.20
C ILE A 21 9.49 -11.98 -5.31
N VAL A 22 8.59 -12.85 -4.85
CA VAL A 22 7.54 -12.42 -3.90
C VAL A 22 8.14 -11.82 -2.64
N LYS A 23 9.18 -12.45 -2.06
CA LYS A 23 9.84 -11.93 -0.87
C LYS A 23 10.44 -10.54 -1.13
N GLU A 24 11.13 -10.34 -2.24
CA GLU A 24 11.69 -9.03 -2.60
C GLU A 24 10.61 -7.95 -2.74
N LEU A 25 9.50 -8.27 -3.41
CA LEU A 25 8.35 -7.37 -3.53
C LEU A 25 7.76 -6.99 -2.17
N VAL A 26 7.64 -7.96 -1.26
CA VAL A 26 7.13 -7.75 0.10
C VAL A 26 8.08 -6.87 0.93
N ASP A 27 9.38 -7.12 0.87
CA ASP A 27 10.39 -6.36 1.60
C ASP A 27 10.45 -4.90 1.11
N MET A 28 10.38 -4.70 -0.22
CA MET A 28 10.28 -3.38 -0.84
C MET A 28 9.00 -2.66 -0.42
N PHE A 29 7.85 -3.34 -0.50
CA PHE A 29 6.56 -2.77 -0.13
C PHE A 29 6.54 -2.34 1.33
N ARG A 30 6.97 -3.20 2.25
CA ARG A 30 7.02 -2.91 3.70
C ARG A 30 7.85 -1.66 4.01
N SER A 31 9.03 -1.56 3.39
CA SER A 31 9.92 -0.41 3.56
C SER A 31 9.27 0.88 3.04
N GLN A 32 8.71 0.82 1.83
CA GLN A 32 8.06 1.95 1.19
C GLN A 32 6.82 2.44 1.97
N ILE A 33 6.00 1.53 2.49
CA ILE A 33 4.80 1.88 3.27
C ILE A 33 5.19 2.66 4.52
N LYS A 34 6.21 2.23 5.26
CA LYS A 34 6.66 2.91 6.48
C LYS A 34 7.09 4.35 6.20
N GLU A 35 7.87 4.57 5.14
CA GLU A 35 8.29 5.91 4.72
C GLU A 35 7.08 6.75 4.27
N THR A 36 6.21 6.16 3.47
CA THR A 36 5.04 6.85 2.90
C THR A 36 4.05 7.28 3.98
N GLN A 37 3.79 6.43 4.97
CA GLN A 37 2.90 6.75 6.09
C GLN A 37 3.40 7.96 6.90
N ASN A 38 4.70 8.04 7.17
CA ASN A 38 5.30 9.16 7.89
C ASN A 38 5.25 10.45 7.06
N GLU A 39 5.59 10.35 5.77
CA GLU A 39 5.58 11.51 4.87
C GLU A 39 4.16 12.04 4.65
N MET A 40 3.15 11.17 4.49
CA MET A 40 1.75 11.60 4.36
C MET A 40 1.30 12.43 5.57
N LYS A 41 1.62 11.98 6.79
CA LYS A 41 1.29 12.71 8.03
C LYS A 41 2.03 14.05 8.10
N PHE A 42 3.30 14.06 7.73
CA PHE A 42 4.11 15.28 7.69
C PHE A 42 3.55 16.33 6.71
N LEU A 43 3.25 15.91 5.47
CA LEU A 43 2.70 16.78 4.44
C LEU A 43 1.31 17.31 4.80
N LEU A 44 0.46 16.46 5.41
CA LEU A 44 -0.85 16.90 5.92
C LEU A 44 -0.70 17.99 6.99
N ASN A 45 0.20 17.79 7.97
CA ASN A 45 0.46 18.78 9.03
C ASN A 45 1.00 20.10 8.47
N LYS A 46 1.80 20.04 7.41
CA LYS A 46 2.28 21.21 6.67
C LYS A 46 1.25 21.84 5.74
N LYS A 47 0.09 21.19 5.55
CA LYS A 47 -0.92 21.55 4.55
C LYS A 47 -0.37 21.62 3.13
N ASP A 48 0.68 20.86 2.83
CA ASP A 48 1.24 20.75 1.48
C ASP A 48 0.47 19.70 0.68
N TYR A 49 -0.73 20.09 0.24
CA TYR A 49 -1.66 19.18 -0.43
C TYR A 49 -1.21 18.75 -1.82
N ASN A 50 -0.43 19.58 -2.52
CA ASN A 50 0.13 19.22 -3.82
C ASN A 50 1.12 18.06 -3.68
N SER A 51 2.08 18.17 -2.75
CA SER A 51 3.02 17.09 -2.46
C SER A 51 2.30 15.85 -1.92
N LEU A 52 1.26 16.04 -1.10
CA LEU A 52 0.45 14.95 -0.57
C LEU A 52 -0.28 14.17 -1.68
N GLY A 53 -0.82 14.87 -2.68
CA GLY A 53 -1.44 14.24 -3.85
C GLY A 53 -0.44 13.46 -4.71
N LEU A 54 0.76 14.01 -4.92
CA LEU A 54 1.84 13.30 -5.62
C LEU A 54 2.30 12.05 -4.85
N LEU A 55 2.34 12.12 -3.53
CA LEU A 55 2.67 10.96 -2.69
C LEU A 55 1.57 9.89 -2.75
N ALA A 56 0.29 10.28 -2.72
CA ALA A 56 -0.83 9.37 -2.91
C ALA A 56 -0.79 8.66 -4.29
N HIS A 57 -0.41 9.38 -5.35
CA HIS A 57 -0.18 8.80 -6.67
C HIS A 57 0.90 7.71 -6.66
N LYS A 58 2.03 7.97 -6.00
CA LYS A 58 3.13 6.99 -5.89
C LYS A 58 2.71 5.77 -5.09
N ALA A 59 2.05 5.99 -3.94
CA ALA A 59 1.54 4.93 -3.07
C ALA A 59 0.54 4.01 -3.79
N LYS A 60 -0.30 4.58 -4.67
CA LYS A 60 -1.31 3.85 -5.45
C LYS A 60 -0.70 2.72 -6.26
N SER A 61 0.40 2.98 -6.99
CA SER A 61 1.06 1.93 -7.78
C SER A 61 1.55 0.79 -6.88
N SER A 62 2.15 1.11 -5.73
CA SER A 62 2.67 0.12 -4.79
C SER A 62 1.60 -0.81 -4.24
N VAL A 63 0.46 -0.26 -3.80
CA VAL A 63 -0.64 -1.07 -3.24
C VAL A 63 -1.35 -1.90 -4.32
N LEU A 64 -1.39 -1.40 -5.56
CA LEU A 64 -1.96 -2.16 -6.70
C LEU A 64 -1.11 -3.37 -7.07
N ILE A 65 0.22 -3.30 -6.94
CA ILE A 65 1.11 -4.45 -7.17
C ILE A 65 0.81 -5.56 -6.15
N MET A 66 0.44 -5.22 -4.92
CA MET A 66 0.02 -6.17 -3.88
C MET A 66 -1.43 -6.68 -4.06
N GLY A 67 -2.16 -6.20 -5.08
CA GLY A 67 -3.54 -6.57 -5.34
C GLY A 67 -4.60 -5.79 -4.55
N MET A 68 -4.21 -4.73 -3.83
CA MET A 68 -5.10 -3.94 -2.97
C MET A 68 -5.94 -2.93 -3.79
N LYS A 69 -6.86 -3.43 -4.63
CA LYS A 69 -7.60 -2.62 -5.62
C LYS A 69 -8.47 -1.52 -5.00
N ASP A 70 -9.11 -1.81 -3.87
CA ASP A 70 -9.97 -0.84 -3.19
C ASP A 70 -9.16 0.32 -2.61
N LEU A 71 -8.01 0.01 -2.01
CA LEU A 71 -7.08 1.03 -1.52
C LEU A 71 -6.48 1.85 -2.66
N GLY A 72 -6.15 1.20 -3.78
CA GLY A 72 -5.69 1.91 -4.99
C GLY A 72 -6.73 2.91 -5.51
N SER A 73 -8.02 2.56 -5.45
CA SER A 73 -9.12 3.45 -5.85
C SER A 73 -9.29 4.62 -4.88
N LEU A 74 -9.15 4.38 -3.58
CA LEU A 74 -9.12 5.43 -2.56
C LEU A 74 -7.96 6.40 -2.81
N LEU A 75 -6.75 5.90 -3.04
CA LEU A 75 -5.57 6.72 -3.28
C LEU A 75 -5.68 7.55 -4.55
N LYS A 76 -6.34 7.04 -5.59
CA LYS A 76 -6.68 7.82 -6.79
C LYS A 76 -7.62 9.00 -6.44
N THR A 77 -8.62 8.75 -5.60
CA THR A 77 -9.54 9.81 -5.15
C THR A 77 -8.81 10.84 -4.31
N PHE A 78 -7.97 10.38 -3.38
CA PHE A 78 -7.15 11.23 -2.53
C PHE A 78 -6.18 12.09 -3.35
N GLU A 79 -5.49 11.50 -4.34
CA GLU A 79 -4.62 12.22 -5.28
C GLU A 79 -5.33 13.40 -5.94
N LEU A 80 -6.52 13.16 -6.52
CA LEU A 80 -7.27 14.20 -7.23
C LEU A 80 -7.74 15.31 -6.29
N GLN A 81 -8.35 14.93 -5.16
CA GLN A 81 -8.83 15.89 -4.16
C GLN A 81 -7.69 16.73 -3.59
N ALA A 82 -6.56 16.11 -3.24
CA ALA A 82 -5.38 16.78 -2.70
C ALA A 82 -4.81 17.81 -3.68
N ARG A 83 -4.69 17.47 -4.97
CA ARG A 83 -4.20 18.38 -6.01
C ARG A 83 -5.14 19.56 -6.27
N GLU A 84 -6.45 19.35 -6.13
CA GLU A 84 -7.45 20.40 -6.31
C GLU A 84 -7.74 21.17 -5.01
N GLY A 85 -7.18 20.74 -3.88
CA GLY A 85 -7.43 21.35 -2.57
C GLY A 85 -8.86 21.12 -2.04
N LEU A 86 -9.55 20.10 -2.53
CA LEU A 86 -10.96 19.81 -2.20
C LEU A 86 -11.07 18.80 -1.06
N GLU A 87 -12.14 18.90 -0.25
CA GLU A 87 -12.44 17.88 0.75
C GLU A 87 -11.29 17.62 1.76
N SER A 88 -10.50 18.65 2.08
CA SER A 88 -9.31 18.51 2.94
C SER A 88 -9.59 17.93 4.34
N HIS A 89 -10.82 18.06 4.83
CA HIS A 89 -11.30 17.42 6.06
C HIS A 89 -11.31 15.88 5.99
N LYS A 90 -11.23 15.27 4.80
CA LYS A 90 -11.17 13.82 4.60
C LYS A 90 -9.75 13.27 4.50
N TYR A 91 -8.73 14.12 4.31
CA TYR A 91 -7.37 13.63 4.06
C TYR A 91 -6.83 12.79 5.22
N GLU A 92 -7.13 13.20 6.45
CA GLU A 92 -6.75 12.43 7.63
C GLU A 92 -7.39 11.04 7.65
N SER A 93 -8.67 10.91 7.26
CA SER A 93 -9.34 9.62 7.21
C SER A 93 -8.78 8.72 6.11
N TYR A 94 -8.40 9.29 4.96
CA TYR A 94 -7.71 8.56 3.90
C TYR A 94 -6.35 8.03 4.34
N ILE A 95 -5.56 8.87 5.02
CA ILE A 95 -4.24 8.48 5.56
C ILE A 95 -4.40 7.40 6.64
N ASN A 96 -5.41 7.51 7.51
CA ASN A 96 -5.69 6.51 8.53
C ASN A 96 -6.09 5.17 7.90
N ARG A 97 -6.95 5.20 6.88
CA ARG A 97 -7.32 4.00 6.12
C ARG A 97 -6.13 3.37 5.42
N PHE A 98 -5.33 4.17 4.72
CA PHE A 98 -4.07 3.71 4.12
C PHE A 98 -3.14 3.08 5.14
N THR A 99 -2.94 3.73 6.29
CA THR A 99 -2.08 3.22 7.36
C THR A 99 -2.57 1.86 7.87
N HIS A 100 -3.88 1.75 8.17
CA HIS A 100 -4.47 0.52 8.67
C HIS A 100 -4.39 -0.62 7.66
N GLU A 101 -4.92 -0.42 6.45
CA GLU A 101 -5.00 -1.48 5.44
C GLU A 101 -3.62 -1.96 4.98
N THR A 102 -2.63 -1.06 4.88
CA THR A 102 -1.26 -1.46 4.51
C THR A 102 -0.54 -2.19 5.64
N SER A 103 -0.82 -1.85 6.90
CA SER A 103 -0.29 -2.61 8.04
C SER A 103 -0.88 -4.01 8.14
N GLU A 104 -2.18 -4.18 7.87
CA GLU A 104 -2.79 -5.52 7.79
C GLU A 104 -2.26 -6.30 6.57
N ALA A 105 -2.14 -5.66 5.41
CA ALA A 105 -1.56 -6.27 4.22
C ALA A 105 -0.12 -6.77 4.44
N VAL A 106 0.72 -6.02 5.16
CA VAL A 106 2.09 -6.48 5.48
C VAL A 106 2.05 -7.77 6.30
N LYS A 107 1.14 -7.90 7.28
CA LYS A 107 0.99 -9.15 8.04
C LYS A 107 0.57 -10.31 7.13
N GLU A 108 -0.34 -10.04 6.18
CA GLU A 108 -0.77 -11.01 5.19
C GLU A 108 0.35 -11.48 4.27
N LEU A 109 1.19 -10.55 3.83
CA LEU A 109 2.35 -10.84 2.99
C LEU A 109 3.42 -11.62 3.74
N GLU A 110 3.70 -11.27 4.99
CA GLU A 110 4.67 -12.00 5.83
C GLU A 110 4.21 -13.44 6.09
N ASP A 111 2.92 -13.66 6.40
CA ASP A 111 2.34 -15.01 6.54
C ASP A 111 2.41 -15.80 5.22
N LEU A 112 2.13 -15.16 4.08
CA LEU A 112 2.23 -15.78 2.75
C LEU A 112 3.67 -16.25 2.45
N VAL A 113 4.66 -15.38 2.66
CA VAL A 113 6.08 -15.70 2.43
C VAL A 113 6.52 -16.82 3.36
N ASN A 114 6.20 -16.74 4.66
CA ASN A 114 6.58 -17.77 5.64
C ASN A 114 6.00 -19.15 5.28
N LYS A 115 4.73 -19.22 4.88
CA LYS A 115 4.11 -20.48 4.44
C LYS A 115 4.75 -21.07 3.19
N ARG A 116 5.25 -20.24 2.28
CA ARG A 116 5.94 -20.72 1.08
C ARG A 116 7.33 -21.26 1.41
N LEU A 117 8.05 -20.58 2.30
CA LEU A 117 9.37 -21.04 2.76
C LEU A 117 9.27 -22.40 3.46
N ILE A 118 8.30 -22.59 4.37
CA ILE A 118 8.10 -23.86 5.09
C ILE A 118 7.69 -25.01 4.15
N LYS A 119 7.00 -24.72 3.04
CA LYS A 119 6.61 -25.76 2.05
C LYS A 119 7.73 -26.19 1.13
N ASN A 120 8.82 -25.42 1.08
CA ASN A 120 9.98 -25.69 0.22
C ASN A 120 11.13 -26.39 0.99
N GLU A 121 10.92 -26.72 2.28
CA GLU A 121 11.79 -27.56 3.12
C GLU A 121 11.23 -28.99 3.21
#